data_AF-A0ABD5C953-F1
#
_entry.id   AF-A0ABD5C953-F1
#
_cell.length_a   1.000
_cell.length_b   1.000
_cell.length_c   1.000
_cell.angle_alpha   90.00
_cell.angle_beta   90.00
_cell.angle_gamma   90.00
#
_symmetry.space_group_name_H-M   'P 1'
#
loop_
_entity.id
_entity.type
_entity.pdbx_description
1 polymer ?
#
loop_
_entity_poly.entity_id
_entity_poly.type
_entity_poly.pdbx_seq_one_letter_code
_entity_poly.pdbx_strand_id
1 'polypeptide(L)'
;GLDKDQYSVLWVEHRDKGRLELNFLIPNTELLTGRRLQPYYDRADRPRIDAWQTIVNGRLGLHDPNAPENRRALVTPSALPEAKQEAAQAITRGLLALASSGELKTRQDVTEALESAGFEVVRTTKSSISIADPDGGRNIRL
;
A
#
# COMPACT_ATOMS: atom_id res chain seq x y z
N GLY A 1 26.66 14.00 -19.43
CA GLY A 1 26.18 13.38 -18.17
C GLY A 1 26.88 14.05 -17.01
N LEU A 2 26.67 13.56 -15.79
CA LEU A 2 27.48 13.94 -14.63
C LEU A 2 28.68 12.99 -14.48
N ASP A 3 29.81 13.52 -14.05
CA ASP A 3 30.99 12.73 -13.69
C ASP A 3 30.83 12.09 -12.30
N LYS A 4 31.63 11.07 -11.99
CA LYS A 4 31.46 10.22 -10.79
C LYS A 4 31.62 11.00 -9.47
N ASP A 5 32.40 12.07 -9.47
CA ASP A 5 32.64 12.95 -8.32
C ASP A 5 31.52 13.99 -8.11
N GLN A 6 30.56 14.08 -9.05
CA GLN A 6 29.45 15.03 -9.01
C GLN A 6 28.20 14.50 -8.27
N TYR A 7 28.16 13.22 -7.95
CA TYR A 7 27.05 12.57 -7.24
C TYR A 7 27.55 11.43 -6.35
N SER A 8 26.71 11.01 -5.40
CA SER A 8 27.00 9.85 -4.54
C SER A 8 25.73 9.06 -4.28
N VAL A 9 25.87 7.76 -4.11
CA VAL A 9 24.79 6.84 -3.74
C VAL A 9 25.28 5.97 -2.59
N LEU A 10 24.62 6.07 -1.45
CA LEU A 10 24.84 5.16 -0.32
C LEU A 10 23.83 4.02 -0.40
N TRP A 11 24.31 2.78 -0.28
CA TRP A 11 23.46 1.60 -0.10
C TRP A 11 23.53 1.13 1.35
N VAL A 12 22.38 0.80 1.93
CA VAL A 12 22.25 0.26 3.28
C VAL A 12 21.54 -1.07 3.19
N GLU A 13 22.21 -2.11 3.67
CA GLU A 13 21.71 -3.47 3.67
C GLU A 13 21.13 -3.82 5.05
N HIS A 14 19.87 -4.25 5.05
CA HIS A 14 19.13 -4.69 6.21
C HIS A 14 18.84 -6.19 6.13
N ARG A 15 19.20 -6.92 7.20
CA ARG A 15 18.99 -8.38 7.34
C ARG A 15 18.16 -8.75 8.56
N ASP A 16 17.74 -7.77 9.34
CA ASP A 16 17.05 -7.92 10.63
C ASP A 16 15.63 -8.49 10.52
N LYS A 17 15.04 -8.52 9.32
CA LYS A 17 13.62 -8.88 9.10
C LYS A 17 13.40 -10.24 8.42
N GLY A 18 14.41 -11.11 8.44
CA GLY A 18 14.35 -12.43 7.81
C GLY A 18 14.26 -12.39 6.27
N ARG A 19 14.42 -11.21 5.67
CA ARG A 19 14.51 -10.97 4.22
C ARG A 19 15.56 -9.89 3.96
N LEU A 20 16.19 -9.94 2.78
CA LEU A 20 17.10 -8.90 2.33
C LEU A 20 16.31 -7.63 1.99
N GLU A 21 16.58 -6.53 2.68
CA GLU A 21 16.09 -5.20 2.30
C GLU A 21 17.30 -4.32 1.95
N LEU A 22 17.28 -3.73 0.76
CA LEU A 22 18.29 -2.76 0.32
C LEU A 22 17.65 -1.39 0.25
N ASN A 23 18.11 -0.48 1.10
CA ASN A 23 17.77 0.93 1.04
C ASN A 23 18.91 1.69 0.35
N PHE A 24 18.60 2.79 -0.31
CA PHE A 24 19.61 3.67 -0.86
C PHE A 24 19.29 5.13 -0.59
N LEU A 25 20.34 5.96 -0.50
CA LEU A 25 20.26 7.39 -0.31
C LEU A 25 21.07 8.08 -1.42
N ILE A 26 20.44 9.04 -2.07
CA ILE A 26 21.08 9.91 -3.07
C ILE A 26 20.88 11.36 -2.61
N PRO A 27 21.94 12.15 -2.44
CA PRO A 27 21.81 13.59 -2.19
C PRO A 27 21.09 14.28 -3.35
N ASN A 28 20.14 15.17 -3.05
CA ASN A 28 19.46 16.01 -4.05
C ASN A 28 20.30 17.25 -4.43
N THR A 29 21.62 17.10 -4.40
CA THR A 29 22.60 18.16 -4.63
C THR A 29 23.76 17.59 -5.43
N GLU A 30 24.15 18.28 -6.50
CA GLU A 30 25.37 17.98 -7.24
C GLU A 30 26.56 18.43 -6.38
N LEU A 31 27.51 17.52 -6.18
CA LEU A 31 28.48 17.60 -5.08
C LEU A 31 29.53 18.70 -5.25
N LEU A 32 29.88 19.07 -6.49
CA LEU A 32 30.92 20.07 -6.74
C LEU A 32 30.40 21.50 -6.74
N THR A 33 29.22 21.72 -7.34
CA THR A 33 28.61 23.04 -7.53
C THR A 33 27.61 23.40 -6.44
N GLY A 34 27.16 22.42 -5.64
CA GLY A 34 26.13 22.61 -4.63
C GLY A 34 24.73 22.88 -5.21
N ARG A 35 24.56 22.78 -6.54
CA ARG A 35 23.27 23.02 -7.20
C ARG A 35 22.32 21.84 -6.97
N ARG A 36 21.02 22.09 -7.10
CA ARG A 36 19.99 21.06 -6.98
C ARG A 36 20.21 19.97 -8.04
N LEU A 37 20.31 18.73 -7.59
CA LEU A 37 20.22 17.53 -8.41
C LEU A 37 18.89 16.85 -8.11
N GLN A 38 18.17 16.40 -9.14
CA GLN A 38 16.95 15.62 -9.00
C GLN A 38 17.18 14.22 -9.57
N PRO A 39 17.64 13.26 -8.75
CA PRO A 39 17.91 11.89 -9.20
C PRO A 39 16.65 11.15 -9.65
N TYR A 40 15.48 11.52 -9.09
CA TYR A 40 14.19 10.90 -9.38
C TYR A 40 13.12 11.96 -9.63
N TYR A 41 12.42 11.80 -10.75
CA TYR A 41 11.23 12.55 -11.09
C TYR A 41 10.07 11.61 -11.40
N ASP A 42 9.18 11.45 -10.42
CA ASP A 42 8.11 10.45 -10.41
C ASP A 42 7.36 10.31 -11.74
N ARG A 43 6.89 11.43 -12.29
CA ARG A 43 6.08 11.45 -13.51
C ARG A 43 6.79 10.81 -14.71
N ALA A 44 8.11 10.93 -14.80
CA ALA A 44 8.89 10.36 -15.90
C ALA A 44 9.48 8.98 -15.56
N ASP A 45 9.89 8.78 -14.30
CA ASP A 45 10.70 7.63 -13.92
C ASP A 45 9.86 6.47 -13.38
N ARG A 46 8.73 6.72 -12.69
CA ARG A 46 7.85 5.66 -12.18
C ARG A 46 7.43 4.68 -13.28
N PRO A 47 6.91 5.10 -14.45
CA PRO A 47 6.51 4.16 -15.50
C PRO A 47 7.67 3.34 -16.05
N ARG A 48 8.90 3.89 -16.04
CA ARG A 48 10.10 3.20 -16.52
C ARG A 48 10.55 2.13 -15.52
N ILE A 49 10.54 2.46 -14.23
CA ILE A 49 10.85 1.54 -13.14
C ILE A 49 9.82 0.41 -13.11
N ASP A 50 8.52 0.73 -13.22
CA ASP A 50 7.44 -0.25 -13.24
C ASP A 50 7.57 -1.22 -14.44
N ALA A 51 7.90 -0.70 -15.62
CA ALA A 51 8.14 -1.51 -16.82
C ALA A 51 9.39 -2.40 -16.66
N TRP A 52 10.49 -1.83 -16.15
CA TRP A 52 11.72 -2.59 -15.87
C TRP A 52 11.45 -3.72 -14.86
N GLN A 53 10.75 -3.43 -13.76
CA GLN A 53 10.38 -4.42 -12.75
C GLN A 53 9.54 -5.54 -13.35
N THR A 54 8.51 -5.21 -14.13
CA THR A 54 7.66 -6.21 -14.82
C THR A 54 8.50 -7.12 -15.73
N ILE A 55 9.40 -6.56 -16.53
CA ILE A 55 10.25 -7.32 -17.45
C ILE A 55 11.23 -8.22 -16.68
N VAL A 56 11.88 -7.68 -15.65
CA VAL A 56 12.86 -8.43 -14.84
C VAL A 56 12.18 -9.56 -14.08
N ASN A 57 11.04 -9.28 -13.44
CA ASN A 57 10.26 -10.28 -12.74
C ASN A 57 9.84 -11.42 -13.68
N GLY A 58 9.32 -11.09 -14.87
CA GLY A 58 8.93 -12.09 -15.86
C GLY A 58 10.10 -12.91 -16.40
N ARG A 59 11.27 -12.27 -16.64
CA ARG A 59 12.47 -12.96 -17.15
C ARG A 59 13.10 -13.90 -16.12
N LEU A 60 13.09 -13.50 -14.85
CA LEU A 60 13.76 -14.21 -13.77
C LEU A 60 12.81 -15.09 -12.95
N GLY A 61 11.50 -15.09 -13.26
CA GLY A 61 10.49 -15.80 -12.48
C GLY A 61 10.34 -15.27 -11.05
N LEU A 62 10.58 -13.97 -10.84
CA LEU A 62 10.46 -13.37 -9.50
C LEU A 62 8.98 -13.11 -9.16
N HIS A 63 8.70 -13.11 -7.86
CA HIS A 63 7.39 -12.73 -7.34
C HIS A 63 7.03 -11.31 -7.77
N ASP A 64 5.85 -11.14 -8.38
CA ASP A 64 5.34 -9.82 -8.76
C ASP A 64 4.55 -9.21 -7.59
N PRO A 65 5.09 -8.19 -6.89
CA PRO A 65 4.38 -7.57 -5.78
C PRO A 65 3.09 -6.84 -6.22
N ASN A 66 2.94 -6.52 -7.50
CA ASN A 66 1.75 -5.85 -8.05
C ASN A 66 0.69 -6.83 -8.56
N ALA A 67 0.92 -8.14 -8.48
CA ALA A 67 -0.05 -9.14 -8.93
C ALA A 67 -1.38 -8.99 -8.14
N PRO A 68 -2.55 -9.14 -8.80
CA PRO A 68 -3.85 -8.95 -8.16
C PRO A 68 -4.05 -9.73 -6.85
N GLU A 69 -3.53 -10.94 -6.78
CA GLU A 69 -3.55 -11.83 -5.61
C GLU A 69 -2.79 -11.27 -4.40
N ASN A 70 -1.82 -10.37 -4.62
CA ASN A 70 -1.05 -9.72 -3.56
C ASN A 70 -1.71 -8.41 -3.07
N ARG A 71 -2.81 -7.98 -3.70
CA ARG A 71 -3.52 -6.76 -3.29
C ARG A 71 -4.11 -6.97 -1.90
N ARG A 72 -3.72 -6.11 -0.96
CA ARG A 72 -4.27 -6.10 0.39
C ARG A 72 -5.77 -5.76 0.36
N ALA A 73 -6.56 -6.56 1.05
CA ALA A 73 -8.01 -6.32 1.20
C ALA A 73 -8.33 -5.20 2.21
N LEU A 74 -7.41 -4.92 3.14
CA LEU A 74 -7.56 -3.89 4.17
C LEU A 74 -6.25 -3.11 4.33
N VAL A 75 -6.36 -1.80 4.52
CA VAL A 75 -5.23 -0.92 4.87
C VAL A 75 -5.58 -0.16 6.13
N THR A 76 -4.93 -0.51 7.24
CA THR A 76 -5.08 0.18 8.52
C THR A 76 -3.95 1.20 8.75
N PRO A 77 -4.24 2.37 9.34
CA PRO A 77 -3.21 3.27 9.84
C PRO A 77 -2.36 2.59 10.92
N SER A 78 -1.05 2.82 10.93
CA SER A 78 -0.13 2.24 11.93
C SER A 78 -0.42 2.68 13.36
N ALA A 79 -1.02 3.86 13.55
CA ALA A 79 -1.39 4.40 14.86
C ALA A 79 -2.80 4.00 15.32
N LEU A 80 -3.49 3.11 14.59
CA LEU A 80 -4.82 2.63 15.01
C LEU A 80 -4.66 1.70 16.23
N PRO A 81 -5.47 1.84 17.30
CA PRO A 81 -5.42 0.92 18.42
C PRO A 81 -5.64 -0.53 17.98
N GLU A 82 -4.95 -1.48 18.61
CA GLU A 82 -4.93 -2.90 18.23
C GLU A 82 -6.35 -3.50 18.14
N ALA A 83 -7.19 -3.27 19.15
CA ALA A 83 -8.59 -3.72 19.14
C ALA A 83 -9.38 -3.23 17.90
N LYS A 84 -9.15 -2.00 17.45
CA LYS A 84 -9.80 -1.46 16.23
C LYS A 84 -9.21 -2.06 14.96
N GLN A 85 -7.92 -2.39 14.95
CA GLN A 85 -7.31 -3.12 13.84
C GLN A 85 -7.90 -4.53 13.73
N GLU A 86 -8.05 -5.24 14.86
CA GLU A 86 -8.65 -6.56 14.92
C GLU A 86 -10.12 -6.55 14.47
N ALA A 87 -10.91 -5.55 14.92
CA ALA A 87 -12.27 -5.36 14.49
C ALA A 87 -12.36 -5.15 12.97
N ALA A 88 -11.55 -4.23 12.41
CA ALA A 88 -11.51 -4.00 10.97
C ALA A 88 -11.13 -5.27 10.19
N GLN A 89 -10.13 -6.02 10.66
CA GLN A 89 -9.72 -7.29 10.05
C GLN A 89 -10.83 -8.34 10.11
N ALA A 90 -11.52 -8.48 11.25
CA ALA A 90 -12.62 -9.43 11.42
C ALA A 90 -13.77 -9.12 10.45
N ILE A 91 -14.15 -7.84 10.34
CA ILE A 91 -15.20 -7.38 9.41
C ILE A 91 -14.77 -7.65 7.97
N THR A 92 -13.56 -7.25 7.57
CA THR A 92 -13.06 -7.52 6.21
C THR A 92 -13.03 -9.01 5.90
N ARG A 93 -12.62 -9.88 6.85
CA ARG A 93 -12.68 -11.34 6.65
C ARG A 93 -14.09 -11.84 6.39
N GLY A 94 -15.09 -11.35 7.14
CA GLY A 94 -16.50 -11.69 6.91
C GLY A 94 -16.98 -11.26 5.53
N LEU A 95 -16.68 -10.02 5.12
CA LEU A 95 -17.02 -9.52 3.79
C LEU A 95 -16.36 -10.32 2.67
N LEU A 96 -15.10 -10.72 2.83
CA LEU A 96 -14.41 -11.57 1.85
C LEU A 96 -15.05 -12.96 1.75
N ALA A 97 -15.53 -13.53 2.85
CA ALA A 97 -16.23 -14.82 2.84
C ALA A 97 -17.54 -14.73 2.04
N LEU A 98 -18.34 -13.68 2.28
CA LEU A 98 -19.59 -13.42 1.55
C LEU A 98 -19.36 -13.09 0.07
N ALA A 99 -18.29 -12.37 -0.25
CA ALA A 99 -17.88 -12.17 -1.63
C ALA A 99 -17.48 -13.49 -2.30
N SER A 100 -16.78 -14.37 -1.58
CA SER A 100 -16.34 -15.68 -2.10
C SER A 100 -17.50 -16.66 -2.30
N SER A 101 -18.57 -16.56 -1.52
CA SER A 101 -19.80 -17.33 -1.73
C SER A 101 -20.69 -16.77 -2.85
N GLY A 102 -20.35 -15.59 -3.38
CA GLY A 102 -21.11 -14.91 -4.43
C GLY A 102 -22.31 -14.11 -3.91
N GLU A 103 -22.42 -13.93 -2.60
CA GLU A 103 -23.46 -13.11 -1.96
C GLU A 103 -23.18 -11.61 -2.13
N LEU A 104 -21.90 -11.20 -2.17
CA LEU A 104 -21.50 -9.82 -2.47
C LEU A 104 -20.93 -9.71 -3.87
N LYS A 105 -21.62 -8.98 -4.75
CA LYS A 105 -21.22 -8.71 -6.14
C LYS A 105 -20.99 -7.23 -6.38
N THR A 106 -21.69 -6.38 -5.63
CA THR A 106 -21.65 -4.94 -5.80
C THR A 106 -21.21 -4.25 -4.51
N ARG A 107 -20.85 -2.98 -4.66
CA ARG A 107 -20.55 -2.12 -3.51
C ARG A 107 -21.77 -1.90 -2.62
N GLN A 108 -22.96 -1.90 -3.20
CA GLN A 108 -24.21 -1.74 -2.47
C GLN A 108 -24.47 -2.95 -1.58
N ASP A 109 -24.21 -4.16 -2.09
CA ASP A 109 -24.33 -5.40 -1.30
C ASP A 109 -23.43 -5.33 -0.06
N VAL A 110 -22.21 -4.77 -0.19
CA VAL A 110 -21.28 -4.59 0.95
C VAL A 110 -21.87 -3.66 2.00
N THR A 111 -22.45 -2.52 1.60
CA THR A 111 -23.05 -1.58 2.55
C THR A 111 -24.29 -2.17 3.22
N GLU A 112 -25.14 -2.87 2.47
CA GLU A 112 -26.34 -3.53 3.01
C GLU A 112 -25.98 -4.67 3.98
N ALA A 113 -24.93 -5.45 3.68
CA ALA A 113 -24.43 -6.49 4.58
C ALA A 113 -23.88 -5.92 5.88
N LEU A 114 -23.17 -4.79 5.82
CA LEU A 114 -22.68 -4.09 7.02
C LEU A 114 -23.85 -3.58 7.89
N GLU A 115 -24.84 -2.94 7.29
CA GLU A 115 -26.02 -2.42 7.99
C GLU A 115 -26.88 -3.55 8.58
N SER A 116 -27.07 -4.64 7.83
CA SER A 116 -27.78 -5.84 8.31
C SER A 116 -27.07 -6.52 9.48
N ALA A 117 -25.75 -6.42 9.55
CA ALA A 117 -24.94 -6.89 10.67
C ALA A 117 -24.92 -5.91 11.87
N GLY A 118 -25.65 -4.78 11.77
CA GLY A 118 -25.77 -3.80 12.84
C GLY A 118 -24.70 -2.71 12.85
N PHE A 119 -23.86 -2.62 11.82
CA PHE A 119 -22.89 -1.53 11.69
C PHE A 119 -23.52 -0.31 11.01
N GLU A 120 -23.24 0.88 11.53
CA GLU A 120 -23.65 2.13 10.88
C GLU A 120 -22.62 2.55 9.82
N VAL A 121 -23.01 2.56 8.54
CA VAL A 121 -22.17 3.07 7.46
C VAL A 121 -22.24 4.60 7.42
N VAL A 122 -21.18 5.25 7.89
CA VAL A 122 -21.11 6.72 8.01
C VAL A 122 -20.62 7.40 6.73
N ARG A 123 -19.84 6.70 5.90
CA ARG A 123 -19.32 7.28 4.65
C ARG A 123 -18.90 6.22 3.63
N THR A 124 -19.23 6.48 2.38
CA THR A 124 -18.77 5.70 1.22
C THR A 124 -18.02 6.60 0.24
N THR A 125 -16.86 6.16 -0.23
CA THR A 125 -16.08 6.85 -1.29
C THR A 125 -15.85 5.91 -2.48
N LYS A 126 -15.12 6.33 -3.51
CA LYS A 126 -14.73 5.40 -4.59
C LYS A 126 -13.83 4.26 -4.09
N SER A 127 -13.00 4.49 -3.06
CA SER A 127 -11.94 3.57 -2.65
C SER A 127 -12.03 3.05 -1.21
N SER A 128 -13.07 3.42 -0.45
CA SER A 128 -13.24 2.93 0.93
C SER A 128 -14.65 3.08 1.47
N ILE A 129 -14.98 2.28 2.47
CA ILE A 129 -16.18 2.41 3.30
C ILE A 129 -15.72 2.79 4.71
N SER A 130 -16.50 3.57 5.42
CA SER A 130 -16.25 3.89 6.82
C SER A 130 -17.50 3.59 7.62
N ILE A 131 -17.31 2.91 8.75
CA ILE A 131 -18.35 2.58 9.71
C ILE A 131 -18.13 3.35 11.01
N ALA A 132 -19.22 3.67 11.71
CA ALA A 132 -19.13 4.22 13.05
C ALA A 132 -18.40 3.24 13.97
N ASP A 133 -17.66 3.77 14.93
CA ASP A 133 -17.10 2.93 15.99
C ASP A 133 -18.19 2.62 17.03
N PRO A 134 -18.49 1.34 17.32
CA PRO A 134 -19.50 0.96 18.31
C PRO A 134 -19.21 1.52 19.72
N ASP A 135 -17.93 1.65 20.08
CA ASP A 135 -17.49 2.19 21.38
C ASP A 135 -17.31 3.72 21.33
N GLY A 136 -17.61 4.34 20.18
CA GLY A 136 -17.43 5.76 19.93
C GLY A 136 -16.01 6.17 19.53
N GLY A 137 -15.89 7.41 19.07
CA GLY A 137 -14.62 7.99 18.63
C GLY A 137 -14.39 7.88 17.12
N ARG A 138 -13.15 7.64 16.70
CA ARG A 138 -12.79 7.63 15.27
C ARG A 138 -13.40 6.42 14.55
N ASN A 139 -14.14 6.71 13.48
CA ASN A 139 -14.69 5.75 12.54
C ASN A 139 -13.65 4.74 12.06
N ILE A 140 -14.10 3.51 11.85
CA ILE A 140 -13.29 2.41 11.31
C ILE A 140 -13.39 2.46 9.79
N ARG A 141 -12.26 2.48 9.11
CA ARG A 141 -12.18 2.49 7.64
C ARG A 141 -11.88 1.09 7.13
N LEU A 142 -12.71 0.63 6.19
CA LEU A 142 -12.59 -0.61 5.44
C LEU A 142 -12.18 -0.32 3.99
#